data_AF-A0A0X1KTN1-F1
#
_entry.id   AF-A0A0X1KTN1-F1
#
_cell.length_a   1.000
_cell.length_b   1.000
_cell.length_c   1.000
_cell.angle_alpha   90.00
_cell.angle_beta   90.00
_cell.angle_gamma   90.00
#
_symmetry.space_group_name_H-M   'P 1'
#
loop_
_entity.id
_entity.type
_entity.pdbx_description
1 polymer ?
#
loop_
_entity_poly.entity_id
_entity_poly.type
_entity_poly.pdbx_seq_one_letter_code
_entity_poly.pdbx_strand_id
1 'polypeptide(L)'
;MKLLFETTVAIGLSVLFLILIKKRKIQLKNLENVVLERLRRNGWTVHMSLVQNGAKFVLLKRGRNSILVVFLRHFGFDKFKRAVILALLNEAQRVEVYYSSITPHTKKAVYFFNKNARIHKMKMIVMWRGSS
;
A
#
# COMPACT_ATOMS: atom_id res chain seq x y z
N MET A 1 -4.67 -46.64 -4.35
CA MET A 1 -3.50 -45.98 -3.73
C MET A 1 -3.17 -44.62 -4.34
N LYS A 2 -3.09 -44.45 -5.67
CA LYS A 2 -2.81 -43.15 -6.32
C LYS A 2 -3.74 -42.01 -5.87
N LEU A 3 -5.05 -42.22 -5.89
CA LEU A 3 -6.05 -41.22 -5.46
C LEU A 3 -5.85 -40.74 -4.02
N LEU A 4 -5.56 -41.64 -3.07
CA LEU A 4 -5.34 -41.28 -1.67
C LEU A 4 -4.05 -40.46 -1.47
N PHE A 5 -3.00 -40.78 -2.24
CA PHE A 5 -1.74 -40.03 -2.26
C PHE A 5 -1.91 -38.64 -2.87
N GLU A 6 -2.61 -38.53 -4.00
CA GLU A 6 -2.92 -37.26 -4.65
C GLU A 6 -3.76 -36.36 -3.74
N THR A 7 -4.74 -36.92 -3.02
CA THR A 7 -5.54 -36.14 -2.05
C THR A 7 -4.73 -35.66 -0.85
N THR A 8 -3.81 -36.47 -0.32
CA THR A 8 -2.97 -36.04 0.81
C THR A 8 -1.97 -34.96 0.40
N VAL A 9 -1.39 -35.05 -0.80
CA VAL A 9 -0.54 -34.00 -1.37
C VAL A 9 -1.33 -32.70 -1.60
N ALA A 10 -2.55 -32.79 -2.14
CA ALA A 10 -3.40 -31.62 -2.36
C ALA A 10 -3.79 -30.92 -1.05
N ILE A 11 -4.11 -31.68 0.00
CA ILE A 11 -4.39 -31.14 1.34
C ILE A 11 -3.14 -30.45 1.90
N GLY A 12 -1.98 -31.10 1.82
CA GLY A 12 -0.71 -30.52 2.28
C GLY A 12 -0.36 -29.20 1.59
N LEU A 13 -0.49 -29.15 0.26
CA LEU A 13 -0.28 -27.92 -0.53
C LEU A 13 -1.29 -26.82 -0.16
N SER A 14 -2.55 -27.18 0.07
CA SER A 14 -3.59 -26.23 0.47
C SER A 14 -3.30 -25.60 1.83
N VAL A 15 -2.88 -26.40 2.81
CA VAL A 15 -2.47 -25.90 4.14
C VAL A 15 -1.25 -25.00 4.03
N LEU A 16 -0.24 -25.40 3.26
CA LEU A 16 0.96 -24.59 3.01
C LEU A 16 0.59 -23.23 2.40
N PHE A 17 -0.32 -23.23 1.42
CA PHE A 17 -0.79 -22.02 0.75
C PHE A 17 -1.49 -21.07 1.73
N LEU A 18 -2.35 -21.59 2.62
CA LEU A 18 -3.01 -20.81 3.67
C LEU A 18 -2.01 -20.17 4.64
N ILE A 19 -0.98 -20.91 5.05
CA ILE A 19 0.09 -20.41 5.94
C ILE A 19 0.82 -19.24 5.27
N LEU A 20 1.20 -19.38 4.00
CA LEU A 20 1.88 -18.33 3.24
C LEU A 20 1.01 -17.06 3.11
N ILE A 21 -0.29 -17.22 2.85
CA ILE A 21 -1.23 -16.09 2.79
C ILE A 21 -1.31 -15.38 4.16
N LYS A 22 -1.40 -16.14 5.25
CA LYS A 22 -1.48 -15.60 6.62
C LYS A 22 -0.22 -14.83 6.98
N LYS A 23 0.97 -15.40 6.71
CA LYS A 23 2.27 -14.75 6.95
C LYS A 23 2.38 -13.42 6.21
N ARG A 24 1.98 -13.38 4.93
CA ARG A 24 1.96 -12.15 4.11
C ARG A 24 1.00 -11.09 4.66
N LYS A 25 -0.18 -11.49 5.18
CA LYS A 25 -1.13 -10.55 5.82
C LYS A 25 -0.53 -9.93 7.09
N ILE A 26 0.10 -10.74 7.93
CA ILE A 26 0.75 -10.29 9.17
C ILE A 26 1.87 -9.29 8.87
N GLN A 27 2.72 -9.58 7.89
CA GLN A 27 3.79 -8.67 7.49
C GLN A 27 3.24 -7.29 7.10
N LEU A 28 2.21 -7.22 6.25
CA LEU A 28 1.63 -5.95 5.82
C LEU A 28 1.06 -5.16 7.02
N LYS A 29 0.36 -5.85 7.94
CA LYS A 29 -0.17 -5.23 9.16
C LYS A 29 0.94 -4.69 10.07
N ASN A 30 2.05 -5.41 10.20
CA ASN A 30 3.20 -4.94 10.98
C ASN A 30 3.84 -3.69 10.35
N LEU A 31 3.95 -3.65 9.01
CA LEU A 31 4.45 -2.45 8.32
C LEU A 31 3.53 -1.25 8.54
N GLU A 32 2.23 -1.47 8.42
CA GLU A 32 1.22 -0.45 8.67
C GLU A 32 1.38 0.15 10.06
N ASN A 33 1.47 -0.70 11.09
CA ASN A 33 1.67 -0.25 12.47
C ASN A 33 2.98 0.54 12.63
N VAL A 34 4.10 0.03 12.12
CA VAL A 34 5.41 0.70 12.23
C VAL A 34 5.40 2.07 11.55
N VAL A 35 4.81 2.17 10.35
CA VAL A 35 4.74 3.42 9.60
C VAL A 35 3.83 4.42 10.31
N LEU A 36 2.65 3.98 10.77
CA LEU A 36 1.71 4.85 11.46
C LEU A 36 2.24 5.31 12.82
N GLU A 37 2.91 4.43 13.58
CA GLU A 37 3.57 4.80 14.84
C GLU A 37 4.69 5.81 14.61
N ARG A 38 5.55 5.59 13.61
CA ARG A 38 6.60 6.55 13.23
C ARG A 38 6.00 7.91 12.88
N LEU A 39 4.92 7.94 12.09
CA LEU A 39 4.25 9.18 11.73
C LEU A 39 3.59 9.86 12.94
N ARG A 40 2.96 9.09 13.83
CA ARG A 40 2.40 9.62 15.09
C ARG A 40 3.48 10.25 15.97
N ARG A 41 4.63 9.61 16.14
CA ARG A 41 5.78 10.17 16.87
C ARG A 41 6.27 11.48 16.25
N ASN A 42 6.14 11.64 14.93
CA ASN A 42 6.49 12.86 14.20
C ASN A 42 5.36 13.92 14.19
N GLY A 43 4.33 13.75 15.04
CA GLY A 43 3.23 14.70 15.22
C GLY A 43 2.09 14.58 14.19
N TRP A 44 2.02 13.49 13.42
CA TRP A 44 0.92 13.27 12.48
C TRP A 44 -0.24 12.54 13.15
N THR A 45 -1.46 13.03 12.98
CA THR A 45 -2.68 12.41 13.50
C THR A 45 -3.47 11.77 12.37
N VAL A 46 -4.04 10.59 12.61
CA VAL A 46 -4.91 9.94 11.63
C VAL A 46 -6.24 10.68 11.63
N HIS A 47 -6.60 11.25 10.48
CA HIS A 47 -7.87 11.97 10.31
C HIS A 47 -8.94 11.07 9.70
N MET A 48 -8.56 10.22 8.74
CA MET A 48 -9.47 9.29 8.08
C MET A 48 -8.72 8.04 7.64
N SER A 49 -9.41 6.89 7.64
CA SER A 49 -8.89 5.62 7.14
C SER A 49 -9.97 4.91 6.34
N LEU A 50 -9.62 4.45 5.14
CA LEU A 50 -10.49 3.72 4.22
C LEU A 50 -9.78 2.45 3.76
N VAL A 51 -10.44 1.29 3.86
CA VAL A 51 -9.95 0.04 3.28
C VAL A 51 -10.85 -0.34 2.12
N GLN A 52 -10.30 -0.41 0.91
CA GLN A 52 -11.06 -0.74 -0.28
C GLN A 52 -10.23 -1.52 -1.31
N ASN A 53 -10.80 -2.62 -1.83
CA ASN A 53 -10.20 -3.45 -2.87
C ASN A 53 -8.75 -3.87 -2.52
N GLY A 54 -8.52 -4.32 -1.29
CA GLY A 54 -7.19 -4.79 -0.82
C GLY A 54 -6.13 -3.69 -0.66
N ALA A 55 -6.53 -2.41 -0.65
CA ALA A 55 -5.67 -1.27 -0.34
C ALA A 55 -6.24 -0.51 0.86
N LYS A 56 -5.37 -0.10 1.78
CA LYS A 56 -5.69 0.78 2.90
C LYS A 56 -5.16 2.18 2.60
N PHE A 57 -6.04 3.17 2.63
CA PHE A 57 -5.74 4.58 2.47
C PHE A 57 -5.92 5.25 3.83
N VAL A 58 -4.89 5.96 4.29
CA VAL A 58 -4.88 6.65 5.58
C VAL A 58 -4.52 8.10 5.33
N LEU A 59 -5.45 9.00 5.60
CA LEU A 59 -5.19 10.44 5.59
C LEU A 59 -4.68 10.84 6.97
N LEU A 60 -3.48 11.42 7.01
CA LEU A 60 -2.93 12.02 8.22
C LEU A 60 -2.83 13.53 8.09
N LYS A 61 -3.00 14.24 9.21
CA LYS A 61 -2.87 15.69 9.31
C LYS A 61 -1.84 16.10 10.34
N ARG A 62 -1.20 17.26 10.14
CA ARG A 62 -0.31 17.93 11.08
C ARG A 62 -0.42 19.44 10.88
N GLY A 63 -1.23 20.10 11.69
CA GLY A 63 -1.63 21.49 11.46
C GLY A 63 -2.35 21.63 10.12
N ARG A 64 -1.84 22.50 9.24
CA ARG A 64 -2.38 22.70 7.87
C ARG A 64 -1.87 21.66 6.85
N ASN A 65 -0.92 20.82 7.23
CA ASN A 65 -0.36 19.82 6.32
C ASN A 65 -1.17 18.53 6.37
N SER A 66 -1.34 17.88 5.23
CA SER A 66 -1.99 16.59 5.06
C SER A 66 -1.15 15.66 4.18
N ILE A 67 -1.12 14.38 4.56
CA ILE A 67 -0.47 13.32 3.78
C ILE A 67 -1.41 12.15 3.60
N LEU A 68 -1.38 11.55 2.41
CA LEU A 68 -2.10 10.32 2.14
C LEU A 68 -1.11 9.15 2.16
N VAL A 69 -1.27 8.22 3.10
CA VAL A 69 -0.48 7.00 3.17
C VAL A 69 -1.32 5.85 2.63
N VAL A 70 -0.78 5.09 1.68
CA VAL A 70 -1.47 3.99 1.03
C VAL A 70 -0.67 2.70 1.22
N PHE A 71 -1.30 1.69 1.81
CA PHE A 71 -0.75 0.35 1.97
C PHE A 71 -1.48 -0.61 1.03
N LEU A 72 -0.75 -1.28 0.15
CA LEU A 72 -1.34 -2.19 -0.83
C LEU A 72 -0.35 -3.27 -1.25
N ARG A 73 -0.83 -4.40 -1.76
CA ARG A 73 0.06 -5.46 -2.25
C ARG A 73 0.57 -5.16 -3.66
N HIS A 74 -0.35 -4.86 -4.57
CA HIS A 74 -0.06 -4.67 -5.99
C HIS A 74 -0.45 -3.27 -6.47
N PHE A 75 0.54 -2.48 -6.90
CA PHE A 75 0.36 -1.10 -7.34
C PHE A 75 0.09 -1.02 -8.85
N GLY A 76 -1.17 -1.26 -9.21
CA GLY A 76 -1.68 -1.06 -10.57
C GLY A 76 -2.09 0.39 -10.87
N PHE A 77 -2.34 0.69 -12.15
CA PHE A 77 -2.67 2.05 -12.60
C PHE A 77 -4.00 2.57 -12.02
N ASP A 78 -4.97 1.69 -11.79
CA ASP A 78 -6.23 2.04 -11.12
C ASP A 78 -5.99 2.57 -9.69
N LYS A 79 -5.17 1.86 -8.91
CA LYS A 79 -4.77 2.26 -7.55
C LYS A 79 -4.01 3.57 -7.55
N PHE A 80 -3.16 3.79 -8.55
CA PHE A 80 -2.47 5.06 -8.74
C PHE A 80 -3.44 6.22 -8.95
N LYS A 81 -4.38 6.11 -9.91
CA LYS A 81 -5.39 7.14 -10.16
C LYS A 81 -6.19 7.46 -8.89
N ARG A 82 -6.66 6.42 -8.19
CA ARG A 82 -7.42 6.60 -6.95
C ARG A 82 -6.60 7.27 -5.85
N ALA A 83 -5.33 6.90 -5.67
CA ALA A 83 -4.46 7.56 -4.71
C ALA A 83 -4.27 9.04 -5.03
N VAL A 84 -4.07 9.39 -6.31
CA VAL A 84 -3.96 10.79 -6.76
C VAL A 84 -5.25 11.56 -6.51
N ILE A 85 -6.40 11.01 -6.91
CA ILE A 85 -7.71 11.65 -6.71
C ILE A 85 -7.99 11.90 -5.22
N LEU A 86 -7.81 10.88 -4.38
CA LEU A 86 -8.02 11.02 -2.93
C LEU A 86 -7.07 12.05 -2.32
N ALA A 87 -5.82 12.11 -2.78
CA ALA A 87 -4.87 13.07 -2.28
C ALA A 87 -5.23 14.51 -2.69
N LEU A 88 -5.63 14.73 -3.95
CA LEU A 88 -6.08 16.04 -4.43
C LEU A 88 -7.34 16.52 -3.70
N LEU A 89 -8.34 15.65 -3.52
CA LEU A 89 -9.58 15.98 -2.80
C LEU A 89 -9.36 16.34 -1.33
N ASN A 90 -8.24 15.90 -0.75
CA ASN A 90 -7.89 16.17 0.65
C ASN A 90 -6.71 17.15 0.78
N GLU A 91 -6.36 17.84 -0.31
CA GLU A 91 -5.25 18.80 -0.40
C GLU A 91 -3.92 18.25 0.15
N ALA A 92 -3.71 16.94 0.03
CA ALA A 92 -2.53 16.28 0.55
C ALA A 92 -1.29 16.71 -0.23
N GLN A 93 -0.30 17.27 0.47
CA GLN A 93 0.94 17.72 -0.18
C GLN A 93 1.86 16.55 -0.54
N ARG A 94 1.62 15.38 0.07
CA ARG A 94 2.43 14.18 -0.15
C ARG A 94 1.59 12.93 -0.10
N VAL A 95 1.89 12.02 -1.02
CA VAL A 95 1.35 10.65 -1.04
C VAL A 95 2.49 9.67 -0.77
N GLU A 96 2.36 8.83 0.24
CA GLU A 96 3.30 7.72 0.50
C GLU A 96 2.63 6.40 0.15
N VAL A 97 3.18 5.66 -0.80
CA VAL A 97 2.64 4.36 -1.23
C VAL A 97 3.60 3.25 -0.84
N TYR A 98 3.16 2.36 0.03
CA TYR A 98 3.86 1.15 0.43
C TYR A 98 3.29 -0.05 -0.34
N TYR A 99 4.13 -0.68 -1.16
CA TYR A 99 3.73 -1.74 -2.08
C TYR A 99 4.68 -2.96 -2.07
N SER A 100 4.15 -4.13 -2.44
CA SER A 100 4.95 -5.35 -2.64
C SER A 100 5.35 -5.56 -4.10
N SER A 101 4.44 -5.25 -5.04
CA SER A 101 4.73 -5.25 -6.48
C SER A 101 4.12 -4.03 -7.17
N ILE A 102 4.72 -3.56 -8.27
CA ILE A 102 4.29 -2.39 -9.04
C ILE A 102 4.36 -2.72 -10.53
N THR A 103 3.39 -2.26 -11.32
CA THR A 103 3.44 -2.44 -12.78
C THR A 103 4.41 -1.45 -13.43
N PRO A 104 5.05 -1.78 -14.57
CA PRO A 104 5.90 -0.84 -15.31
C PRO A 104 5.17 0.45 -15.70
N HIS A 105 3.90 0.34 -16.09
CA HIS A 105 3.05 1.49 -16.43
C HIS A 105 2.81 2.39 -15.23
N THR A 106 2.51 1.82 -14.05
CA THR A 106 2.39 2.60 -12.82
C THR A 106 3.69 3.30 -12.46
N LYS A 107 4.85 2.62 -12.61
CA LYS A 107 6.15 3.22 -12.33
C LYS A 107 6.43 4.44 -13.22
N LYS A 108 6.11 4.35 -14.52
CA LYS A 108 6.17 5.50 -15.45
C LYS A 108 5.19 6.61 -15.05
N ALA A 109 3.96 6.27 -14.68
CA ALA A 109 2.96 7.23 -14.25
C ALA A 109 3.41 8.01 -13.00
N VAL A 110 3.98 7.33 -12.01
CA VAL A 110 4.57 7.95 -10.81
C VAL A 110 5.72 8.89 -11.19
N TYR A 111 6.58 8.48 -12.13
CA TYR A 111 7.67 9.32 -12.62
C TYR A 111 7.14 10.62 -13.25
N PHE A 112 6.21 10.54 -14.19
CA PHE A 112 5.61 11.72 -14.83
C PHE A 112 4.84 12.59 -13.85
N PHE A 113 4.10 11.97 -12.92
CA PHE A 113 3.41 12.67 -11.84
C PHE A 113 4.39 13.50 -11.01
N ASN A 114 5.51 12.91 -10.59
CA ASN A 114 6.53 13.59 -9.79
C ASN A 114 7.30 14.65 -10.58
N LYS A 115 7.49 14.47 -11.89
CA LYS A 115 8.10 15.50 -12.77
C LYS A 115 7.28 16.79 -12.76
N ASN A 116 5.97 16.67 -12.61
CA ASN A 116 5.02 17.79 -12.55
C ASN A 116 4.59 18.15 -11.11
N ALA A 117 5.33 17.73 -10.09
CA ALA A 117 4.94 17.93 -8.68
C ALA A 117 4.73 19.40 -8.29
N ARG A 118 5.43 20.34 -8.96
CA ARG A 118 5.25 21.79 -8.73
C ARG A 118 3.87 22.29 -9.18
N ILE A 119 3.34 21.75 -10.28
CA ILE A 119 2.05 22.13 -10.85
C ILE A 119 0.93 21.71 -9.91
N HIS A 120 1.00 20.49 -9.40
CA HIS A 120 -0.03 19.92 -8.52
C HIS A 120 0.25 20.14 -7.03
N LYS A 121 1.35 20.82 -6.66
CA LYS A 121 1.86 21.00 -5.29
C LYS A 121 1.89 19.70 -4.47
N MET A 122 2.10 18.57 -5.14
CA MET A 122 1.96 17.23 -4.57
C MET A 122 3.05 16.31 -5.11
N LYS A 123 3.67 15.54 -4.22
CA LYS A 123 4.67 14.52 -4.59
C LYS A 123 4.26 13.14 -4.10
N MET A 124 4.47 12.13 -4.93
CA MET A 124 4.25 10.72 -4.57
C MET A 124 5.59 10.03 -4.30
N ILE A 125 5.70 9.41 -3.12
CA ILE A 125 6.85 8.61 -2.73
C ILE A 125 6.41 7.16 -2.67
N VAL A 126 7.03 6.34 -3.50
CA VAL A 126 6.71 4.91 -3.61
C VAL A 126 7.83 4.11 -2.94
N MET A 127 7.49 3.36 -1.91
CA MET A 127 8.44 2.55 -1.13
C MET A 127 8.14 1.08 -1.37
N TRP A 128 9.09 0.41 -2.02
CA TRP A 128 9.05 -1.03 -2.18
C TRP A 128 9.33 -1.71 -0.84
N ARG A 129 8.48 -2.67 -0.47
CA ARG A 129 8.86 -3.67 0.52
C ARG A 129 9.11 -4.99 -0.18
N GLY A 130 10.35 -5.17 -0.60
CA GLY A 130 10.89 -6.48 -0.90
C GLY A 130 11.09 -7.23 0.38
N SER A 131 10.61 -8.47 0.42
CA SER A 131 11.07 -9.45 1.39
C SER A 131 12.59 -9.59 1.22
N SER A 132 13.35 -9.05 2.17
CA SER A 132 14.65 -9.60 2.52
C SER A 132 14.42 -10.93 3.24
#